data_AF-A0A2H0LVR9-F1
#
_entry.id   AF-A0A2H0LVR9-F1
#
_cell.length_a   1.000
_cell.length_b   1.000
_cell.length_c   1.000
_cell.angle_alpha   90.00
_cell.angle_beta   90.00
_cell.angle_gamma   90.00
#
_symmetry.space_group_name_H-M   'P 1'
#
loop_
_entity.id
_entity.type
_entity.pdbx_description
1 polymer ?
#
loop_
_entity_poly.entity_id
_entity_poly.type
_entity_poly.pdbx_seq_one_letter_code
_entity_poly.pdbx_strand_id
1 'polypeptide(L)'
;MRYIEQNPLGAGIVDQPEKYPFSSYNVNIKIEKDSLVDKDDNPAYLSFGNTTEARIKRYKGFVSEPLENSKLELVRKSLGGQSHFASEKFQAQINELLALKQKKQRGAAKKAIIYP
;
A
#
# COMPACT_ATOMS: atom_id res chain seq x y z
N MET A 1 -4.91 2.43 1.95
CA MET A 1 -5.10 3.46 0.92
C MET A 1 -3.80 4.22 0.61
N ARG A 2 -3.14 4.90 1.58
CA ARG A 2 -1.97 5.77 1.28
C ARG A 2 -0.88 5.15 0.41
N TYR A 3 -0.44 3.92 0.73
CA TYR A 3 0.58 3.22 -0.08
C TYR A 3 0.18 3.06 -1.53
N ILE A 4 -1.08 2.71 -1.80
CA ILE A 4 -1.59 2.51 -3.17
C ILE A 4 -1.48 3.81 -3.95
N GLU A 5 -1.86 4.94 -3.34
CA GLU A 5 -1.85 6.26 -3.98
C GLU A 5 -0.42 6.83 -4.13
N GLN A 6 0.49 6.53 -3.19
CA GLN A 6 1.87 7.02 -3.21
C GLN A 6 2.86 6.13 -3.97
N ASN A 7 2.54 4.86 -4.18
CA ASN A 7 3.46 3.93 -4.84
C ASN A 7 3.92 4.40 -6.22
N PRO A 8 3.05 4.97 -7.09
CA PRO A 8 3.48 5.53 -8.38
C PRO A 8 4.51 6.65 -8.25
N LEU A 9 4.43 7.47 -7.20
CA LEU A 9 5.40 8.53 -6.90
C LEU A 9 6.71 7.93 -6.42
N GLY A 10 6.63 6.99 -5.46
CA GLY A 10 7.81 6.30 -4.92
C GLY A 10 8.57 5.48 -5.96
N ALA A 11 7.86 4.99 -6.98
CA ALA A 11 8.45 4.29 -8.13
C ALA A 11 8.96 5.24 -9.23
N GLY A 12 8.77 6.56 -9.10
CA GLY A 12 9.17 7.56 -10.10
C GLY A 12 8.37 7.51 -11.40
N ILE A 13 7.17 6.92 -11.39
CA ILE A 13 6.30 6.84 -12.58
C ILE A 13 5.60 8.17 -12.83
N VAL A 14 5.21 8.86 -11.77
CA VAL A 14 4.59 10.19 -11.80
C VAL A 14 5.13 11.06 -10.67
N ASP A 15 5.04 12.37 -10.82
CA ASP A 15 5.38 13.37 -9.80
C ASP A 15 4.19 13.77 -8.92
N GLN A 16 2.96 13.43 -9.32
CA GLN A 16 1.71 13.77 -8.64
C GLN A 16 0.72 12.60 -8.67
N PRO A 17 -0.05 12.35 -7.59
CA PRO A 17 -1.02 11.24 -7.54
C PRO A 17 -2.08 11.32 -8.65
N GLU A 18 -2.52 12.54 -9.00
CA GLU A 18 -3.52 12.81 -10.04
C GLU A 18 -3.11 12.27 -11.42
N LYS A 19 -1.79 12.22 -11.71
CA LYS A 19 -1.28 11.80 -13.02
C LYS A 19 -1.25 10.28 -13.18
N TYR A 20 -1.52 9.51 -12.12
CA TYR A 20 -1.58 8.05 -12.19
C TYR A 20 -3.04 7.55 -12.28
N PRO A 21 -3.52 7.16 -13.47
CA PRO A 21 -4.94 6.86 -13.68
C PRO A 21 -5.38 5.54 -13.05
N PHE A 22 -4.44 4.63 -12.77
CA PHE A 22 -4.73 3.30 -12.23
C PHE A 22 -4.81 3.27 -10.70
N SER A 23 -5.33 4.35 -10.12
CA SER A 23 -5.55 4.48 -8.69
C SER A 23 -6.90 5.11 -8.40
N SER A 24 -7.42 4.86 -7.20
CA SER A 24 -8.69 5.48 -6.77
C SER A 24 -8.55 6.97 -6.46
N TYR A 25 -7.34 7.53 -6.46
CA TYR A 25 -7.07 8.92 -6.06
C TYR A 25 -8.00 9.90 -6.76
N ASN A 26 -8.04 9.84 -8.10
CA ASN A 26 -8.82 10.75 -8.93
C ASN A 26 -10.33 10.67 -8.65
N VAL A 27 -10.84 9.47 -8.34
CA VAL A 27 -12.26 9.29 -8.00
C VAL A 27 -12.56 9.82 -6.59
N ASN A 28 -11.65 9.57 -5.65
CA ASN A 28 -11.79 9.96 -4.24
C ASN A 28 -11.67 11.48 -4.03
N ILE A 29 -11.11 12.24 -4.98
CA ILE A 29 -11.04 13.71 -4.88
C ILE A 29 -12.14 14.44 -5.64
N LYS A 30 -12.96 13.72 -6.40
CA LYS A 30 -14.09 14.26 -7.16
C LYS A 30 -15.38 14.19 -6.34
N ILE A 31 -16.36 15.02 -6.69
CA ILE A 31 -17.68 14.97 -6.05
C ILE A 31 -18.54 13.91 -6.72
N GLU A 32 -18.39 13.77 -8.04
CA GLU A 32 -19.15 12.84 -8.86
C GLU A 32 -18.90 11.39 -8.45
N LYS A 33 -19.92 10.55 -8.66
CA LYS A 33 -19.82 9.11 -8.53
C LYS A 33 -19.08 8.54 -9.74
N ASP A 34 -18.41 7.42 -9.52
CA ASP A 34 -17.76 6.64 -10.56
C ASP A 34 -18.43 5.27 -10.62
N SER A 35 -18.48 4.66 -11.81
CA SER A 35 -19.11 3.34 -11.99
C SER A 35 -18.24 2.18 -11.51
N LEU A 36 -16.95 2.40 -11.29
CA LEU A 36 -15.98 1.35 -10.95
C LEU A 36 -15.51 1.43 -9.49
N VAL A 37 -15.63 2.59 -8.85
CA VAL A 37 -15.10 2.82 -7.50
C VAL A 37 -16.21 3.22 -6.54
N ASP A 38 -16.55 2.28 -5.65
CA ASP A 38 -17.59 2.44 -4.62
C ASP A 38 -17.09 3.25 -3.40
N LYS A 39 -16.67 4.50 -3.62
CA LYS A 39 -16.14 5.34 -2.52
C LYS A 39 -17.20 5.63 -1.44
N ASP A 40 -18.48 5.66 -1.80
CA ASP A 40 -19.59 5.95 -0.89
C ASP A 40 -19.90 4.77 0.05
N ASP A 41 -19.42 3.56 -0.26
CA ASP A 41 -19.58 2.36 0.58
C ASP A 41 -18.27 1.93 1.25
N ASN A 42 -17.16 2.64 0.98
CA ASN A 42 -15.84 2.31 1.54
C ASN A 42 -15.66 2.94 2.94
N PRO A 43 -15.68 2.16 4.03
CA PRO A 43 -15.62 2.72 5.39
C PRO A 43 -14.33 3.48 5.67
N ALA A 44 -13.21 3.06 5.06
CA ALA A 44 -11.93 3.74 5.21
C ALA A 44 -11.96 5.13 4.58
N TYR A 45 -12.60 5.28 3.42
CA TYR A 45 -12.79 6.60 2.80
C TYR A 45 -13.81 7.45 3.55
N LEU A 46 -14.93 6.85 3.97
CA LEU A 46 -15.96 7.55 4.75
C LEU A 46 -15.42 8.11 6.07
N SER A 47 -14.42 7.44 6.68
CA SER A 47 -13.78 7.89 7.92
C SER A 47 -13.09 9.27 7.82
N PHE A 48 -12.81 9.78 6.61
CA PHE A 48 -12.22 11.11 6.42
C PHE A 48 -13.19 12.26 6.70
N GLY A 49 -14.48 12.00 6.90
CA GLY A 49 -15.43 13.01 7.37
C GLY A 49 -16.87 12.79 6.96
N ASN A 50 -17.75 13.56 7.60
CA ASN A 50 -19.20 13.41 7.42
C ASN A 50 -19.72 14.09 6.13
N THR A 51 -19.01 15.09 5.60
CA THR A 51 -19.37 15.75 4.33
C THR A 51 -18.39 15.37 3.22
N THR A 52 -18.84 15.46 1.96
CA THR A 52 -18.02 15.14 0.78
C THR A 52 -16.79 16.03 0.72
N GLU A 53 -16.94 17.33 0.97
CA GLU A 53 -15.86 18.32 0.93
C GLU A 53 -14.83 18.05 2.03
N ALA A 54 -15.31 17.69 3.22
CA ALA A 54 -14.47 17.33 4.36
C ALA A 54 -13.66 16.06 4.06
N ARG A 55 -14.29 15.04 3.45
CA ARG A 55 -13.61 13.82 3.00
C ARG A 55 -12.52 14.13 1.98
N ILE A 56 -12.85 14.84 0.90
CA ILE A 56 -11.89 15.21 -0.14
C ILE A 56 -10.70 15.95 0.45
N LYS A 57 -10.95 16.98 1.29
CA LYS A 57 -9.89 17.78 1.91
C LYS A 57 -8.96 16.94 2.77
N ARG A 58 -9.52 16.13 3.68
CA ARG A 58 -8.71 15.28 4.57
C ARG A 58 -8.02 14.15 3.81
N TYR A 59 -8.67 13.58 2.80
CA TYR A 59 -8.09 12.56 1.93
C TYR A 59 -6.86 13.08 1.16
N LYS A 60 -6.95 14.28 0.57
CA LYS A 60 -5.81 14.93 -0.10
C LYS A 60 -4.64 15.10 0.86
N GLY A 61 -4.88 15.65 2.05
CA GLY A 61 -3.85 15.82 3.08
C GLY A 61 -3.24 14.48 3.51
N PHE A 62 -4.08 13.47 3.71
CA PHE A 62 -3.64 12.12 4.06
C PHE A 62 -2.74 11.49 2.98
N VAL A 63 -3.02 11.70 1.69
CA VAL A 63 -2.19 11.19 0.60
C VAL A 63 -0.94 12.04 0.38
N SER A 64 -0.94 13.33 0.70
CA SER A 64 0.26 14.17 0.58
C SER A 64 1.32 13.89 1.65
N GLU A 65 0.90 13.40 2.82
CA GLU A 65 1.84 13.10 3.91
C GLU A 65 2.69 11.86 3.59
N PRO A 66 4.02 11.93 3.65
CA PRO A 66 4.87 10.77 3.38
C PRO A 66 4.52 9.60 4.29
N LEU A 67 4.54 8.39 3.73
CA LEU A 67 4.44 7.18 4.54
C LEU A 67 5.64 7.08 5.48
N GLU A 68 5.34 6.76 6.73
CA GLU A 68 6.36 6.45 7.72
C GLU A 68 7.24 5.29 7.25
N ASN A 69 8.56 5.44 7.37
CA ASN A 69 9.52 4.44 6.88
C ASN A 69 9.27 3.04 7.49
N SER A 70 8.86 2.98 8.75
CA SER A 70 8.50 1.73 9.44
C SER A 70 7.37 0.96 8.73
N LYS A 71 6.34 1.67 8.23
CA LYS A 71 5.22 1.08 7.48
C LYS A 71 5.63 0.66 6.09
N LEU A 72 6.47 1.45 5.41
CA LEU A 72 7.03 1.08 4.11
C LEU A 72 7.88 -0.20 4.20
N GLU A 73 8.73 -0.29 5.21
CA GLU A 73 9.53 -1.49 5.50
C GLU A 73 8.65 -2.71 5.72
N LEU A 74 7.56 -2.58 6.49
CA LEU A 74 6.61 -3.68 6.69
C LEU A 74 5.99 -4.15 5.36
N VAL A 75 5.53 -3.22 4.52
CA VAL A 75 4.98 -3.54 3.20
C VAL A 75 6.03 -4.25 2.33
N ARG A 76 7.25 -3.71 2.26
CA ARG A 76 8.34 -4.27 1.44
C ARG A 76 8.76 -5.67 1.89
N LYS A 77 8.97 -5.88 3.20
CA LYS A 77 9.29 -7.20 3.77
C LYS A 77 8.20 -8.23 3.47
N SER A 78 6.95 -7.78 3.52
CA SER A 78 5.79 -8.64 3.24
C SER A 78 5.72 -9.05 1.77
N LEU A 79 5.92 -8.11 0.86
CA LEU A 79 5.94 -8.38 -0.59
C LEU A 79 7.15 -9.22 -1.02
N GLY A 80 8.30 -9.05 -0.36
CA GLY A 80 9.52 -9.82 -0.59
C GLY A 80 9.47 -11.27 -0.10
N GLY A 81 8.35 -11.71 0.49
CA GLY A 81 8.17 -13.07 1.01
C GLY A 81 9.01 -13.38 2.26
N GLN A 82 9.55 -12.35 2.91
CA GLN A 82 10.32 -12.50 4.15
C GLN A 82 9.42 -12.62 5.37
N SER A 83 8.19 -12.11 5.30
CA SER A 83 7.23 -12.08 6.41
C SER A 83 5.80 -11.93 5.87
N HIS A 84 4.80 -12.20 6.70
CA HIS A 84 3.41 -11.89 6.38
C HIS A 84 3.12 -10.42 6.71
N PHE A 85 2.21 -9.78 5.98
CA PHE A 85 1.74 -8.43 6.32
C PHE A 85 0.85 -8.49 7.57
N ALA A 86 1.47 -8.55 8.73
CA ALA A 86 0.82 -8.68 10.02
C ALA A 86 1.72 -8.14 11.14
N SER A 87 1.13 -7.85 12.31
CA SER A 87 1.91 -7.48 13.49
C SER A 87 2.79 -8.63 13.95
N GLU A 88 3.94 -8.32 14.57
CA GLU A 88 4.83 -9.35 15.13
C GLU A 88 4.11 -10.29 16.09
N LYS A 89 3.22 -9.74 16.93
CA LYS A 89 2.37 -10.52 17.84
C LYS A 89 1.50 -11.51 17.07
N PHE A 90 0.81 -11.06 16.02
CA PHE A 90 -0.05 -11.95 15.24
C PHE A 90 0.78 -13.01 14.49
N GLN A 91 1.93 -12.63 13.95
CA GLN A 91 2.84 -13.58 13.31
C GLN A 91 3.32 -14.65 14.30
N ALA A 92 3.69 -14.27 15.52
CA ALA A 92 4.09 -15.21 16.56
C ALA A 92 2.95 -16.18 16.90
N GLN A 93 1.73 -15.66 17.11
CA GLN A 93 0.54 -16.46 17.39
C GLN A 93 0.24 -17.46 16.26
N ILE A 94 0.29 -17.03 15.01
CA ILE A 94 0.03 -17.90 13.85
C ILE A 94 1.14 -18.94 13.68
N ASN A 95 2.40 -18.58 13.88
CA ASN A 95 3.52 -19.52 13.79
C ASN A 95 3.44 -20.60 14.88
N GLU A 96 3.02 -20.23 16.09
CA GLU A 96 2.74 -21.17 17.18
C GLU A 96 1.56 -22.10 16.83
N LEU A 97 0.43 -21.52 16.40
CA LEU A 97 -0.78 -22.28 16.03
C LEU A 97 -0.56 -23.24 14.86
N LEU A 98 0.24 -22.84 13.87
CA LEU A 98 0.45 -23.65 12.66
C LEU A 98 1.71 -24.53 12.72
N ALA A 99 2.54 -24.40 13.77
CA ALA A 99 3.87 -25.03 13.88
C ALA A 99 4.77 -24.86 12.63
N LEU A 100 4.50 -23.85 11.81
CA LEU A 100 5.18 -23.62 10.54
C LEU A 100 6.56 -23.02 10.80
N LYS A 101 7.63 -23.72 10.42
CA LYS A 101 8.97 -23.12 10.31
C LYS A 101 8.96 -22.10 9.16
N GLN A 102 9.52 -20.92 9.41
CA GLN A 102 9.69 -19.87 8.38
C GLN A 102 10.31 -20.45 7.09
N LYS A 103 9.82 -20.01 5.93
CA LYS A 103 10.43 -20.35 4.63
C LYS A 103 11.86 -19.84 4.58
N LYS A 104 12.82 -20.71 4.27
CA LYS A 104 14.19 -20.31 3.92
C LYS A 104 14.15 -19.28 2.79
N GLN A 105 14.97 -18.24 2.87
CA GLN A 105 15.18 -17.30 1.77
C GLN A 105 15.52 -18.10 0.50
N ARG A 106 14.78 -17.83 -0.59
CA ARG A 106 15.12 -18.40 -1.90
C ARG A 106 16.49 -17.85 -2.30
N GLY A 107 17.46 -18.74 -2.47
CA GLY A 107 18.81 -18.36 -2.90
C GLY A 107 18.76 -17.64 -4.24
N ALA A 108 19.39 -16.47 -4.32
CA ALA A 108 19.59 -15.77 -5.58
C ALA A 108 20.35 -16.67 -6.56
N ALA A 109 19.92 -16.72 -7.82
CA ALA A 109 20.69 -17.39 -8.86
C ALA A 109 22.08 -16.75 -8.94
N LYS A 110 23.14 -17.55 -8.76
CA LYS A 110 24.51 -17.06 -8.96
C LYS A 110 24.64 -16.66 -10.43
N LYS A 111 24.87 -15.38 -10.72
CA LYS A 111 25.24 -14.95 -12.07
C LYS A 111 26.51 -15.69 -12.47
N ALA A 112 26.44 -16.52 -13.51
CA ALA A 112 27.63 -17.10 -14.11
C ALA A 112 28.46 -15.95 -14.69
N ILE A 113 29.68 -15.76 -14.17
CA ILE A 113 30.65 -14.86 -14.78
C ILE A 113 31.20 -15.61 -15.99
N ILE A 114 30.80 -15.20 -17.19
CA ILE A 114 31.44 -15.63 -18.43
C ILE A 114 32.58 -14.64 -18.66
N TYR A 115 33.83 -15.10 -18.50
CA TYR A 115 35.00 -14.40 -19.01
C TYR A 115 35.27 -14.82 -20.48
N PRO A 116 35.90 -13.93 -21.27
CA PRO A 116 35.87 -13.96 -22.74
C PRO A 116 36.62 -15.13 -23.38
#